data_AF-A0A849UFX9-F1
#
_entry.id   AF-A0A849UFX9-F1
#
_cell.length_a   1.000
_cell.length_b   1.000
_cell.length_c   1.000
_cell.angle_alpha   90.00
_cell.angle_beta   90.00
_cell.angle_gamma   90.00
#
_symmetry.space_group_name_H-M   'P 1'
#
loop_
_entity.id
_entity.type
_entity.pdbx_description
1 polymer ?
#
loop_
_entity_poly.entity_id
_entity_poly.type
_entity_poly.pdbx_seq_one_letter_code
_entity_poly.pdbx_strand_id
1 'polypeptide(L)' 'MTYLKIFANILTIAASLFLLVGLWFVFTRGQSLADLIAQVAFFYVAIAAFNKVVLGLPTLWHKL' A
#
# COMPACT_ATOMS: atom_id res chain seq x y z
N MET A 1 -14.72 18.21 3.74
CA MET A 1 -13.86 17.14 3.21
C MET A 1 -13.90 15.99 4.19
N THR A 2 -14.51 14.86 3.83
CA THR A 2 -14.68 13.71 4.73
C THR A 2 -13.30 13.18 5.14
N TYR A 3 -13.06 12.99 6.44
CA TYR A 3 -11.78 12.51 7.00
C TYR A 3 -11.23 11.26 6.29
N LEU A 4 -12.12 10.43 5.75
CA LEU A 4 -11.82 9.28 4.89
C LEU A 4 -10.90 9.61 3.70
N LYS A 5 -11.17 10.73 3.00
CA LYS A 5 -10.40 11.14 1.81
C LYS A 5 -8.99 11.59 2.18
N ILE A 6 -8.86 12.27 3.32
CA ILE A 6 -7.56 12.74 3.84
C ILE A 6 -6.72 11.53 4.23
N PHE A 7 -7.32 10.57 4.95
CA PHE A 7 -6.64 9.35 5.37
C PHE A 7 -6.19 8.50 4.17
N ALA A 8 -7.06 8.32 3.17
CA ALA A 8 -6.72 7.58 1.95
C ALA A 8 -5.58 8.26 1.17
N ASN A 9 -5.56 9.59 1.08
CA ASN A 9 -4.46 10.32 0.47
C ASN A 9 -3.14 10.12 1.22
N ILE A 10 -3.15 10.22 2.55
CA ILE A 10 -1.94 10.00 3.37
C ILE A 10 -1.40 8.58 3.15
N LEU A 11 -2.28 7.58 3.14
CA LEU A 11 -1.91 6.18 2.92
C LEU A 11 -1.33 5.96 1.51
N THR A 12 -1.87 6.64 0.50
CA THR A 12 -1.39 6.59 -0.88
C THR A 12 0.01 7.21 -1.01
N ILE A 13 0.24 8.35 -0.33
CA ILE A 13 1.55 9.01 -0.29
C ILE A 13 2.58 8.11 0.41
N ALA A 14 2.21 7.53 1.55
CA ALA A 14 3.10 6.62 2.29
C ALA A 14 3.47 5.38 1.45
N ALA A 15 2.50 4.76 0.76
CA ALA A 15 2.76 3.63 -0.12
C ALA A 15 3.67 4.00 -1.30
N SER A 16 3.50 5.19 -1.88
CA SER A 16 4.32 5.69 -2.99
C SER A 16 5.78 5.91 -2.57
N LEU A 17 6.00 6.51 -1.39
CA LEU A 17 7.33 6.68 -0.82
C LEU A 17 7.99 5.32 -0.53
N PHE A 18 7.23 4.37 0.01
CA PHE A 18 7.74 3.03 0.31
C PHE A 18 8.16 2.28 -0.96
N LEU A 19 7.36 2.39 -2.04
CA LEU A 19 7.69 1.84 -3.36
C LEU A 19 8.99 2.42 -3.92
N LEU A 20 9.18 3.75 -3.84
CA LEU A 20 10.39 4.40 -4.33
C LEU A 20 11.63 3.97 -3.53
N VAL A 21 11.51 3.87 -2.20
CA VAL A 21 12.61 3.39 -1.35
C VAL A 21 12.91 1.92 -1.61
N GLY A 22 11.91 1.07 -1.74
CA GLY A 22 12.09 -0.35 -2.07
C GLY A 22 12.75 -0.54 -3.44
N LEU A 23 12.32 0.24 -4.44
CA LEU A 23 12.91 0.22 -5.77
C LEU A 23 14.37 0.69 -5.75
N TRP A 24 14.67 1.75 -5.01
CA TRP A 24 16.04 2.21 -4.78
C TRP A 24 16.91 1.14 -4.12
N PHE A 25 16.38 0.41 -3.14
CA PHE A 25 17.08 -0.70 -2.48
C PHE A 25 17.39 -1.85 -3.45
N VAL A 26 16.46 -2.21 -4.31
CA VAL A 26 16.69 -3.21 -5.38
C VAL A 26 17.86 -2.81 -6.26
N PHE A 27 17.88 -1.55 -6.73
CA PHE A 27 18.94 -1.07 -7.64
C PHE A 27 20.30 -0.88 -6.95
N THR A 28 20.32 -0.43 -5.70
CA THR A 28 21.58 -0.11 -5.00
C THR A 28 22.19 -1.28 -4.24
N ARG A 29 21.37 -2.19 -3.73
CA ARG A 29 21.81 -3.34 -2.92
C ARG A 29 21.70 -4.68 -3.66
N GLY A 30 21.23 -4.67 -4.90
CA GLY A 30 21.08 -5.89 -5.72
C GLY A 30 20.02 -6.84 -5.16
N GLN A 31 19.05 -6.33 -4.39
CA GLN A 31 17.93 -7.13 -3.89
C GLN A 31 17.09 -7.67 -5.05
N SER A 32 16.47 -8.83 -4.85
CA SER A 32 15.65 -9.43 -5.89
C SER A 32 14.39 -8.57 -6.13
N LEU A 33 14.01 -8.37 -7.39
CA LEU A 33 12.72 -7.75 -7.73
C LEU A 33 11.53 -8.51 -7.11
N ALA A 34 11.69 -9.81 -6.87
CA ALA A 34 10.69 -10.64 -6.21
C ALA A 34 10.42 -10.18 -4.76
N ASP A 35 11.45 -9.76 -4.01
CA ASP A 35 11.28 -9.22 -2.66
C ASP A 35 10.50 -7.90 -2.66
N LEU A 36 10.74 -7.05 -3.67
CA LEU A 36 9.98 -5.81 -3.84
C LEU A 36 8.50 -6.12 -4.13
N ILE A 37 8.22 -7.06 -5.04
CA ILE A 37 6.86 -7.46 -5.38
C ILE A 37 6.15 -8.06 -4.15
N ALA A 38 6.85 -8.89 -3.36
CA ALA A 38 6.31 -9.47 -2.13
C ALA A 38 5.98 -8.40 -1.09
N GLN A 39 6.84 -7.39 -0.90
CA GLN A 39 6.55 -6.26 -0.02
C GLN A 39 5.33 -5.47 -0.48
N VAL A 40 5.21 -5.18 -1.77
CA VAL A 40 4.05 -4.45 -2.33
C VAL A 40 2.76 -5.23 -2.15
N ALA A 41 2.77 -6.53 -2.41
CA ALA A 41 1.63 -7.42 -2.17
C ALA A 41 1.24 -7.43 -0.69
N PHE A 42 2.22 -7.51 0.22
CA PHE A 42 1.99 -7.46 1.65
C PHE A 42 1.37 -6.13 2.09
N PHE A 43 1.85 -4.99 1.57
CA PHE A 43 1.26 -3.68 1.84
C PHE A 43 -0.17 -3.58 1.34
N TYR A 44 -0.46 -4.11 0.14
CA TYR A 44 -1.81 -4.13 -0.39
C TYR A 44 -2.77 -4.95 0.49
N VAL A 45 -2.32 -6.12 0.95
CA VAL A 45 -3.09 -6.96 1.89
C VAL A 45 -3.27 -6.25 3.25
N ALA A 46 -2.25 -5.55 3.75
CA ALA A 46 -2.35 -4.79 4.99
C ALA A 46 -3.36 -3.64 4.88
N ILE A 47 -3.36 -2.90 3.78
CA ILE A 47 -4.35 -1.85 3.50
C ILE A 47 -5.76 -2.44 3.39
N ALA A 48 -5.90 -3.58 2.73
CA ALA A 48 -7.17 -4.29 2.61
C ALA A 48 -7.71 -4.77 3.96
N ALA A 49 -6.84 -5.33 4.80
CA ALA A 49 -7.16 -5.75 6.15
C ALA A 49 -7.54 -4.55 7.03
N PHE A 50 -6.78 -3.46 6.96
CA PHE A 50 -7.07 -2.22 7.68
C PHE A 50 -8.44 -1.63 7.27
N ASN A 51 -8.73 -1.57 5.97
CA ASN A 51 -10.03 -1.12 5.47
C ASN A 51 -11.17 -2.00 5.99
N LYS A 52 -10.99 -3.33 6.04
CA LYS A 52 -11.98 -4.24 6.62
C LYS A 52 -12.21 -4.01 8.11
N VAL A 53 -11.15 -3.81 8.88
CA VAL A 53 -11.20 -3.65 10.35
C VAL A 53 -11.77 -2.28 10.74
N VAL A 54 -11.33 -1.21 10.07
CA VAL A 54 -11.66 0.18 10.45
C VAL A 54 -12.97 0.64 9.82
N LEU A 55 -13.29 0.20 8.61
CA LEU A 55 -14.47 0.68 7.88
C LEU A 55 -15.61 -0.33 7.87
N GLY A 56 -15.42 -1.55 8.39
CA GLY A 56 -16.42 -2.63 8.36
C GLY A 56 -16.84 -3.04 6.95
N LEU A 57 -16.18 -2.51 5.93
CA LEU A 57 -16.52 -2.65 4.52
C LEU A 57 -15.40 -3.45 3.83
N PRO A 58 -15.72 -4.58 3.19
CA PRO A 58 -14.79 -5.28 2.33
C PRO A 58 -14.68 -4.55 0.98
N THR A 59 -14.35 -3.26 0.98
CA THR A 59 -14.13 -2.54 -0.28
C THR A 59 -12.67 -2.69 -0.71
N LEU A 60 -12.32 -3.93 -1.05
CA LEU A 60 -11.37 -4.20 -2.11
C LEU A 60 -12.11 -3.92 -3.42
N TRP A 61 -11.93 -2.73 -3.99
CA TRP A 61 -11.89 -2.55 -5.44
C TRP A 61 -13.04 -3.12 -6.32
N HIS A 62 -14.26 -3.30 -5.81
CA HIS A 62 -15.41 -3.76 -6.61
C HIS A 62 -16.75 -3.15 -6.19
N LYS A 63 -16.79 -1.85 -5.89
CA LYS A 63 -18.02 -1.07 -6.08
C LYS A 63 -17.76 0.03 -7.10
N LEU A 64 -17.90 -0.38 -8.36
CA LEU A 64 -18.57 0.41 -9.40
C LEU A 64 -19.92 0.90 -8.87
#